data_AF-A0A6C0CLQ3-F1
#
_entry.id   AF-A0A6C0CLQ3-F1
#
_cell.length_a   1.000
_cell.length_b   1.000
_cell.length_c   1.000
_cell.angle_alpha   90.00
_cell.angle_beta   90.00
_cell.angle_gamma   90.00
#
_symmetry.space_group_name_H-M   'P 1'
#
loop_
_entity.id
_entity.type
_entity.pdbx_description
1 polymer ?
#
loop_
_entity_poly.entity_id
_entity_poly.type
_entity_poly.pdbx_seq_one_letter_code
_entity_poly.pdbx_strand_id
1 'polypeptide(L)'
;MHVVLQPSPSVAHKLRVILPDKRAIDFGKKGEQHYIDHGNPKLMRAHLIRKGAIIPKELRIETDPLEIHRGMLRIKKSEKEDWENYLEEKYWERWLLWSYPTLTKSKIAMTMAQGILFMPTAESLWFCEDNLIDL
;
A
#
# COMPACT_ATOMS: atom_id res chain seq x y z
N MET A 1 3.62 -14.12 0.18
CA MET A 1 2.74 -13.94 -1.01
C MET A 1 3.55 -13.31 -2.13
N HIS A 2 3.56 -13.91 -3.33
CA HIS A 2 4.27 -13.36 -4.50
C HIS A 2 3.30 -12.54 -5.36
N VAL A 3 3.66 -11.32 -5.74
CA VAL A 3 2.81 -10.45 -6.56
C VAL A 3 3.63 -9.72 -7.60
N VAL A 4 3.00 -9.29 -8.68
CA VAL A 4 3.64 -8.42 -9.68
C VAL A 4 3.02 -7.04 -9.59
N LEU A 5 3.84 -6.01 -9.50
CA LEU A 5 3.41 -4.61 -9.49
C LEU A 5 3.88 -3.91 -10.76
N GLN A 6 2.94 -3.37 -11.53
CA GLN A 6 3.20 -2.70 -12.80
C GLN A 6 2.33 -1.46 -12.98
N PRO A 7 2.62 -0.58 -13.95
CA PRO A 7 1.70 0.49 -14.32
C PRO A 7 0.32 -0.06 -14.71
N SER A 8 -0.74 0.61 -14.28
CA SER A 8 -2.10 0.21 -14.66
C SER A 8 -2.36 0.54 -16.14
N PRO A 9 -2.96 -0.39 -16.91
CA PRO A 9 -3.47 -0.07 -18.24
C PRO A 9 -4.74 0.79 -18.19
N SER A 10 -5.37 0.93 -17.02
CA SER A 10 -6.53 1.80 -16.85
C SER A 10 -6.15 3.28 -16.95
N VAL A 11 -7.00 4.06 -17.61
CA VAL A 11 -6.88 5.53 -17.65
C VAL A 11 -7.16 6.18 -16.29
N ALA A 12 -7.86 5.49 -15.39
CA ALA A 12 -8.25 6.01 -14.08
C ALA A 12 -7.21 5.76 -12.99
N HIS A 13 -6.38 4.72 -13.11
CA HIS A 13 -5.48 4.26 -12.05
C HIS A 13 -4.00 4.36 -12.44
N LYS A 14 -3.13 4.47 -11.44
CA LYS A 14 -1.67 4.58 -11.59
C LYS A 14 -1.01 3.21 -11.69
N LEU A 15 -1.38 2.29 -10.80
CA LEU A 15 -0.72 1.01 -10.61
C LEU A 15 -1.70 -0.15 -10.66
N ARG A 16 -1.16 -1.32 -11.00
CA ARG A 16 -1.83 -2.60 -10.95
C ARG A 16 -0.98 -3.58 -10.18
N VAL A 17 -1.61 -4.32 -9.27
CA VAL A 17 -1.03 -5.54 -8.71
C VAL A 17 -1.68 -6.76 -9.35
N ILE A 18 -0.89 -7.77 -9.65
CA ILE A 18 -1.33 -9.10 -10.09
C ILE A 18 -1.01 -10.07 -8.97
N LEU A 19 -2.06 -10.72 -8.47
CA LEU A 19 -2.00 -11.72 -7.39
C LEU A 19 -1.61 -13.11 -7.95
N PRO A 20 -1.24 -14.08 -7.08
CA PRO A 20 -0.90 -15.45 -7.51
C PRO A 20 -1.99 -16.13 -8.34
N ASP A 21 -3.25 -15.90 -7.96
CA ASP A 21 -4.45 -16.41 -8.65
C ASP A 21 -4.74 -15.69 -10.00
N LYS A 22 -3.81 -14.85 -10.46
CA LYS A 22 -3.90 -14.02 -11.67
C LYS A 22 -4.96 -12.92 -11.58
N ARG A 23 -5.57 -12.69 -10.42
CA ARG A 23 -6.46 -11.56 -10.21
C ARG A 23 -5.67 -10.25 -10.29
N ALA A 24 -6.17 -9.31 -11.09
CA ALA A 24 -5.60 -7.98 -11.22
C ALA A 24 -6.40 -6.97 -10.40
N ILE A 25 -5.71 -6.13 -9.64
CA ILE A 25 -6.31 -5.04 -8.88
C ILE A 25 -5.61 -3.74 -9.30
N ASP A 26 -6.36 -2.85 -9.92
CA ASP A 26 -5.91 -1.50 -10.29
C ASP A 26 -6.20 -0.53 -9.13
N PHE A 27 -5.23 0.32 -8.80
CA PHE A 27 -5.34 1.25 -7.66
C PHE A 27 -4.56 2.55 -7.85
N GLY A 28 -4.85 3.53 -7.00
CA GLY A 28 -4.22 4.85 -6.99
C GLY A 28 -4.76 5.73 -8.09
N LYS A 29 -5.66 6.65 -7.74
CA LYS A 29 -6.33 7.52 -8.72
C LYS A 29 -5.35 8.43 -9.46
N LYS A 30 -5.39 8.43 -10.79
CA LYS A 30 -4.65 9.39 -11.62
C LYS A 30 -5.18 10.80 -11.41
N GLY A 31 -4.28 11.78 -11.38
CA GLY A 31 -4.58 13.17 -11.05
C GLY A 31 -4.62 13.48 -9.54
N GLU A 32 -4.69 12.47 -8.67
CA GLU A 32 -4.55 12.65 -7.22
C GLU A 32 -3.07 12.50 -6.81
N GLN A 33 -2.58 13.46 -6.03
CA GLN A 33 -1.25 13.36 -5.43
C GLN A 33 -1.28 12.43 -4.23
N HIS A 34 -0.39 11.46 -4.23
CA HIS A 34 -0.18 10.50 -3.15
C HIS A 34 1.12 10.81 -2.41
N TYR A 35 1.37 10.14 -1.30
CA TYR A 35 2.57 10.41 -0.49
C TYR A 35 3.87 10.17 -1.27
N ILE A 36 3.87 9.20 -2.19
CA ILE A 36 4.98 8.95 -3.10
C ILE A 36 5.26 10.11 -4.09
N ASP A 37 4.30 11.00 -4.31
CA ASP A 37 4.42 12.14 -5.21
C ASP A 37 4.93 13.38 -4.46
N HIS A 38 4.36 13.66 -3.27
CA HIS A 38 4.62 14.92 -2.56
C HIS A 38 5.58 14.79 -1.36
N GLY A 39 5.81 13.59 -0.82
CA GLY A 39 6.73 13.34 0.29
C GLY A 39 6.42 14.03 1.64
N ASN A 40 5.39 14.87 1.72
CA ASN A 40 4.96 15.58 2.92
C ASN A 40 4.12 14.70 3.90
N PRO A 41 4.63 14.40 5.13
CA PRO A 41 3.92 13.58 6.11
C PRO A 41 2.64 14.22 6.66
N LYS A 42 2.57 15.55 6.73
CA LYS A 42 1.37 16.27 7.22
C LYS A 42 0.20 16.10 6.25
N LEU A 43 0.47 16.19 4.94
CA LEU A 43 -0.53 15.92 3.90
C LEU A 43 -0.95 14.45 3.90
N MET A 44 0.00 13.52 4.02
CA MET A 44 -0.28 12.08 4.16
C MET A 44 -1.21 11.80 5.34
N ARG A 45 -0.91 12.36 6.52
CA ARG A 45 -1.79 12.24 7.70
C ARG A 45 -3.19 12.79 7.43
N ALA A 46 -3.28 13.99 6.86
CA ALA A 46 -4.57 14.61 6.55
C ALA A 46 -5.43 13.76 5.59
N HIS A 47 -4.81 13.19 4.55
CA HIS A 47 -5.49 12.27 3.62
C HIS A 47 -5.96 11.00 4.31
N LEU A 48 -5.10 10.36 5.11
CA LEU A 48 -5.47 9.14 5.83
C LEU A 48 -6.59 9.37 6.86
N ILE A 49 -6.62 10.54 7.52
CA ILE A 49 -7.75 10.93 8.39
C ILE A 49 -9.06 10.95 7.60
N ARG A 50 -9.10 11.55 6.41
CA ARG A 50 -10.32 11.60 5.56
C ARG A 50 -10.80 10.20 5.17
N LYS A 51 -9.84 9.30 4.94
CA LYS A 51 -10.03 7.86 4.67
C LYS A 51 -10.39 7.03 5.89
N GLY A 52 -10.56 7.64 7.07
CA GLY A 52 -11.06 6.97 8.27
C GLY A 52 -9.99 6.41 9.20
N ALA A 53 -8.72 6.81 9.06
CA ALA A 53 -7.63 6.33 9.93
C ALA A 53 -7.96 6.50 11.43
N ILE A 54 -7.82 5.42 12.19
CA ILE A 54 -7.95 5.45 13.65
C ILE A 54 -6.60 5.88 14.26
N ILE A 55 -6.46 7.17 14.54
CA ILE A 55 -5.22 7.79 14.99
C ILE A 55 -5.35 8.29 16.45
N PRO A 56 -4.37 8.01 17.32
CA PRO A 56 -4.30 8.58 18.67
C PRO A 56 -4.28 10.12 18.67
N LYS A 57 -4.74 10.74 19.75
CA LYS A 57 -4.86 12.21 19.84
C LYS A 57 -3.50 12.89 19.73
N GLU A 58 -2.47 12.30 20.34
CA GLU A 58 -1.09 12.80 20.38
C GLU A 58 -0.53 12.88 18.96
N LEU A 59 -0.71 11.82 18.17
CA LEU A 59 -0.26 11.77 16.78
C LEU A 59 -1.08 12.70 15.85
N ARG A 60 -2.31 13.07 16.22
CA ARG A 60 -3.09 14.06 15.46
C ARG A 60 -2.55 15.48 15.62
N ILE A 61 -2.09 15.83 16.82
CA ILE A 61 -1.54 17.16 17.12
C ILE A 61 -0.04 17.28 16.85
N GLU A 62 0.67 16.16 16.64
CA GLU A 62 2.10 16.15 16.33
C GLU A 62 2.44 17.11 15.17
N THR A 63 3.57 17.80 15.29
CA THR A 63 4.04 18.81 14.35
C THR A 63 5.34 18.42 13.65
N ASP A 64 6.16 17.56 14.27
CA ASP A 64 7.41 17.05 13.70
C ASP A 64 7.09 16.09 12.55
N PRO A 65 7.49 16.39 11.30
CA PRO A 65 7.28 15.52 10.15
C PRO A 65 7.81 14.09 10.34
N LEU A 66 8.94 13.91 11.04
CA LEU A 66 9.55 12.61 11.23
C LEU A 66 8.72 11.73 12.18
N GLU A 67 8.27 12.30 13.30
CA GLU A 67 7.41 11.61 14.25
C GLU A 67 6.01 11.35 13.67
N ILE A 68 5.48 12.26 12.84
CA ILE A 68 4.26 12.00 12.07
C ILE A 68 4.46 10.78 11.17
N HIS A 69 5.53 10.75 10.38
CA HIS A 69 5.80 9.63 9.48
C HIS A 69 5.90 8.31 10.24
N ARG A 70 6.72 8.26 11.30
CA ARG A 70 6.91 7.08 12.15
C ARG A 70 5.61 6.62 12.82
N GLY A 71 4.84 7.56 13.36
CA GLY A 71 3.56 7.28 14.00
C GLY A 71 2.54 6.72 13.01
N MET A 72 2.42 7.34 11.83
CA MET A 72 1.45 6.92 10.81
C MET A 72 1.75 5.53 10.22
N LEU A 73 3.01 5.10 10.17
CA LEU A 73 3.38 3.73 9.77
C LEU A 73 2.80 2.66 10.71
N ARG A 74 2.55 3.00 11.99
CA ARG A 74 1.99 2.07 12.97
C ARG A 74 0.46 1.95 12.85
N ILE A 75 -0.20 2.87 12.15
CA ILE A 75 -1.66 2.90 12.06
C ILE A 75 -2.14 1.93 10.96
N LYS A 76 -2.69 0.80 11.40
CA LYS A 76 -3.18 -0.29 10.54
C LYS A 76 -4.68 -0.31 10.33
N LYS A 77 -5.46 0.40 11.15
CA LYS A 77 -6.92 0.34 11.16
C LYS A 77 -7.58 1.63 10.67
N SER A 78 -8.70 1.47 9.99
CA SER A 78 -9.58 2.55 9.55
C SER A 78 -11.05 2.20 9.84
N GLU A 79 -11.87 3.22 10.06
CA GLU A 79 -13.32 3.09 10.23
C GLU A 79 -14.06 2.96 8.88
N LYS A 80 -13.44 3.39 7.76
CA LYS A 80 -14.10 3.46 6.44
C LYS A 80 -13.52 2.52 5.39
N GLU A 81 -12.26 2.11 5.54
CA GLU A 81 -11.54 1.29 4.57
C GLU A 81 -10.98 0.06 5.27
N ASP A 82 -10.99 -1.10 4.60
CA ASP A 82 -10.28 -2.29 5.07
C ASP A 82 -8.84 -2.29 4.54
N TRP A 83 -7.88 -2.11 5.44
CA TRP A 83 -6.45 -2.09 5.14
C TRP A 83 -5.74 -3.41 5.46
N GLU A 84 -6.50 -4.44 5.84
CA GLU A 84 -6.00 -5.79 6.12
C GLU A 84 -6.36 -6.76 4.97
N ASN A 85 -7.42 -6.46 4.21
CA ASN A 85 -7.85 -7.26 3.06
C ASN A 85 -7.06 -7.00 1.77
N TYR A 86 -6.09 -7.85 1.46
CA TYR A 86 -5.26 -7.73 0.25
C TYR A 86 -6.01 -7.92 -1.08
N LEU A 87 -7.28 -8.37 -1.05
CA LEU A 87 -8.11 -8.49 -2.25
C LEU A 87 -8.73 -7.15 -2.68
N GLU A 88 -8.61 -6.12 -1.86
CA GLU A 88 -9.17 -4.79 -2.10
C GLU A 88 -8.14 -3.78 -2.60
N GLU A 89 -8.61 -2.85 -3.43
CA GLU A 89 -7.83 -1.70 -3.92
C GLU A 89 -7.20 -0.90 -2.76
N LYS A 90 -7.98 -0.67 -1.69
CA LYS A 90 -7.62 0.23 -0.59
C LYS A 90 -6.45 -0.29 0.23
N TYR A 91 -6.29 -1.60 0.34
CA TYR A 91 -5.11 -2.22 0.92
C TYR A 91 -3.83 -1.80 0.17
N TRP A 92 -3.82 -1.97 -1.15
CA TRP A 92 -2.65 -1.68 -1.97
C TRP A 92 -2.34 -0.18 -2.01
N GLU A 93 -3.37 0.65 -2.12
CA GLU A 93 -3.21 2.10 -2.06
C GLU A 93 -2.63 2.55 -0.70
N ARG A 94 -3.18 2.06 0.41
CA ARG A 94 -2.70 2.39 1.77
C ARG A 94 -1.23 2.03 1.96
N TRP A 95 -0.82 0.85 1.53
CA TRP A 95 0.50 0.33 1.84
C TRP A 95 1.56 0.74 0.82
N LEU A 96 1.24 0.82 -0.48
CA LEU A 96 2.21 1.22 -1.51
C LEU A 96 2.31 2.73 -1.69
N LEU A 97 1.18 3.45 -1.62
CA LEU A 97 1.11 4.87 -1.98
C LEU A 97 1.12 5.81 -0.77
N TRP A 98 0.77 5.33 0.43
CA TRP A 98 0.67 6.15 1.65
C TRP A 98 1.62 5.77 2.79
N SER A 99 2.48 4.76 2.64
CA SER A 99 3.44 4.38 3.69
C SER A 99 4.75 5.16 3.64
N TYR A 100 5.40 5.18 2.48
CA TYR A 100 6.71 5.82 2.29
C TYR A 100 6.68 6.84 1.15
N PRO A 101 7.58 7.83 1.15
CA PRO A 101 7.67 8.83 0.10
C PRO A 101 8.22 8.28 -1.22
N THR A 102 8.56 6.99 -1.30
CA THR A 102 8.96 6.33 -2.55
C THR A 102 8.37 4.94 -2.64
N LEU A 103 7.97 4.52 -3.84
CA LEU A 103 7.39 3.22 -4.08
C LEU A 103 8.34 2.06 -3.70
N THR A 104 9.64 2.23 -3.96
CA THR A 104 10.67 1.24 -3.60
C THR A 104 10.72 1.01 -2.10
N LYS A 105 10.67 2.08 -1.28
CA LYS A 105 10.65 1.94 0.18
C LYS A 105 9.36 1.27 0.65
N SER A 106 8.21 1.61 0.05
CA SER A 106 6.95 0.92 0.35
C SER A 106 6.99 -0.57 0.03
N LYS A 107 7.58 -0.96 -1.12
CA LYS A 107 7.77 -2.38 -1.48
C LYS A 107 8.60 -3.12 -0.43
N ILE A 108 9.77 -2.57 -0.07
CA ILE A 108 10.65 -3.17 0.94
C ILE A 108 9.92 -3.30 2.28
N ALA A 109 9.22 -2.26 2.71
CA ALA A 109 8.45 -2.32 3.95
C ALA A 109 7.37 -3.40 3.90
N MET A 110 6.66 -3.54 2.78
CA MET A 110 5.65 -4.59 2.59
C MET A 110 6.24 -5.99 2.60
N THR A 111 7.44 -6.16 2.05
CA THR A 111 8.19 -7.41 2.13
C THR A 111 8.53 -7.76 3.57
N MET A 112 9.06 -6.80 4.34
CA MET A 112 9.51 -7.04 5.72
C MET A 112 8.35 -7.21 6.71
N ALA A 113 7.27 -6.45 6.56
CA ALA A 113 6.18 -6.41 7.54
C ALA A 113 4.97 -7.28 7.18
N GLN A 114 4.74 -7.59 5.90
CA GLN A 114 3.61 -8.39 5.42
C GLN A 114 4.02 -9.65 4.65
N GLY A 115 5.32 -9.90 4.43
CA GLY A 115 5.79 -11.09 3.71
C GLY A 115 5.40 -11.09 2.22
N ILE A 116 5.25 -9.90 1.62
CA ILE A 116 4.89 -9.74 0.21
C ILE A 116 6.14 -9.59 -0.63
N LEU A 117 6.34 -10.51 -1.58
CA LEU A 117 7.46 -10.51 -2.50
C LEU A 117 7.01 -9.94 -3.86
N PHE A 118 7.65 -8.86 -4.29
CA PHE A 118 7.35 -8.21 -5.56
C PHE A 118 8.21 -8.79 -6.66
N MET A 119 7.58 -9.59 -7.50
CA MET A 119 8.18 -10.28 -8.63
C MET A 119 8.38 -9.34 -9.83
N PRO A 120 9.42 -9.53 -10.65
CA PRO A 120 9.74 -8.63 -11.76
C PRO A 120 8.75 -8.73 -12.92
N THR A 121 8.23 -9.92 -13.22
CA THR A 121 7.31 -10.16 -14.35
C THR A 121 6.19 -11.14 -14.00
N ALA A 122 5.11 -11.14 -14.79
CA ALA A 122 3.98 -12.05 -14.59
C ALA A 122 4.38 -13.53 -14.70
N GLU A 123 5.31 -13.87 -15.60
CA GLU A 123 5.79 -15.24 -15.79
C GLU A 123 6.54 -15.76 -14.57
N SER A 124 7.17 -14.87 -13.80
CA SER A 124 7.86 -15.27 -12.58
C SER A 124 6.91 -15.72 -11.46
N LEU A 125 5.59 -15.49 -11.59
CA LEU A 125 4.57 -16.12 -10.73
C LEU A 125 4.34 -17.60 -11.07
N TRP A 126 4.68 -18.07 -12.27
CA TRP A 126 4.45 -19.47 -12.68
C TRP A 126 5.31 -20.48 -11.93
N PHE A 127 6.49 -20.06 -11.49
CA PHE A 127 7.43 -20.88 -10.72
C PHE A 127 7.17 -20.80 -9.21
N CYS A 128 6.23 -19.96 -8.79
CA CYS A 128 5.72 -19.98 -7.43
C CYS A 128 4.63 -21.05 -7.36
N GLU A 129 5.01 -22.32 -7.45
CA GLU A 129 4.06 -23.42 -7.26
C GLU A 129 3.41 -23.31 -5.87
N ASP A 130 2.10 -23.53 -5.86
CA ASP A 130 1.28 -23.65 -4.68
C ASP A 130 1.82 -24.79 -3.79
N ASN A 131 2.59 -24.45 -2.76
CA ASN A 131 2.69 -25.32 -1.57
C ASN A 131 1.37 -25.27 -0.78
N LEU A 132 0.24 -25.46 -1.48
CA LEU A 132 -1.06 -25.84 -0.94
C LEU A 132 -1.22 -27.35 -1.18
N ILE A 133 -0.37 -28.13 -0.51
CA ILE A 133 -0.71 -29.51 -0.15
C ILE A 133 -0.39 -29.66 1.34
N ASP A 134 -1.47 -29.65 2.12
CA ASP A 134 -1.70 -30.22 3.44
C ASP A 134 -0.65 -30.05 4.56
N LEU A 135 -1.01 -29.27 5.57
CA LEU A 135 -0.79 -29.55 7.00
C LEU A 135 -1.88 -28.91 7.85
#